data_AF-A0A7X0CZR0-F1
#
_entry.id   AF-A0A7X0CZR0-F1
#
_cell.length_a   1.000
_cell.length_b   1.000
_cell.length_c   1.000
_cell.angle_alpha   90.00
_cell.angle_beta   90.00
_cell.angle_gamma   90.00
#
_symmetry.space_group_name_H-M   'P 1'
#
loop_
_entity.id
_entity.type
_entity.pdbx_description
1 polymer ?
#
loop_
_entity_poly.entity_id
_entity_poly.type
_entity_poly.pdbx_seq_one_letter_code
_entity_poly.pdbx_strand_id
1 'polypeptide(L)'
;MEDAMDDPDDGLDERRKRLSAALAERKAEDAAEDRKNGQSEASRKGMALGLKISSEFISAIAVGGIIGYLIDWAIGSKPWGMILFVLLGFCAGVLSVLRAVGMVAQPPHLESRSSKDKK
;
A
#
# COMPACT_ATOMS: atom_id res chain seq x y z
N MET A 1 26.38 62.83 -30.26
CA MET A 1 24.97 62.52 -30.01
C MET A 1 24.92 61.00 -30.07
N GLU A 2 24.88 60.37 -28.89
CA GLU A 2 25.03 58.93 -28.68
C GLU A 2 23.91 58.12 -29.35
N ASP A 3 24.24 57.43 -30.45
CA ASP A 3 23.52 56.24 -30.88
C ASP A 3 24.30 55.02 -30.36
N ALA A 4 24.18 54.78 -29.05
CA ALA A 4 24.69 53.57 -28.43
C ALA A 4 23.76 52.41 -28.81
N MET A 5 24.34 51.40 -29.44
CA MET A 5 23.76 50.09 -29.72
C MET A 5 22.78 49.64 -28.62
N ASP A 6 21.49 49.64 -28.91
CA ASP A 6 20.55 48.72 -28.28
C ASP A 6 20.97 47.31 -28.71
N ASP A 7 21.63 46.59 -27.81
CA ASP A 7 22.18 45.28 -28.09
C ASP A 7 21.03 44.26 -28.26
N PRO A 8 20.90 43.59 -29.41
CA PRO A 8 19.83 42.62 -29.65
C PRO A 8 19.82 41.44 -28.66
N ASP A 9 20.93 41.20 -27.94
CA ASP A 9 21.02 40.15 -26.94
C ASP A 9 20.21 40.48 -25.66
N ASP A 10 20.08 41.75 -25.27
CA ASP A 10 19.33 42.15 -24.07
C ASP A 10 17.84 41.77 -24.17
N GLY A 11 17.24 41.91 -25.36
CA GLY A 11 15.86 41.53 -25.61
C GLY A 11 15.61 40.01 -25.64
N LEU A 12 16.63 39.22 -25.97
CA LEU A 12 16.55 37.75 -25.98
C LEU A 12 16.65 37.19 -24.56
N ASP A 13 17.52 37.77 -23.74
CA ASP A 13 17.68 37.37 -22.35
C ASP A 13 16.44 37.69 -21.52
N GLU A 14 15.78 38.83 -21.76
CA GLU A 14 14.52 39.14 -21.10
C GLU A 14 13.39 38.16 -21.46
N ARG A 15 13.32 37.74 -22.73
CA ARG A 15 12.38 36.71 -23.21
C ARG A 15 12.68 35.34 -22.61
N ARG A 16 13.95 34.94 -22.56
CA ARG A 16 14.38 33.68 -21.91
C ARG A 16 14.04 33.69 -20.43
N LYS A 17 14.26 34.80 -19.74
CA LYS A 17 13.92 34.97 -18.33
C LYS A 17 12.41 34.82 -18.11
N ARG A 18 11.59 35.46 -18.94
CA ARG A 18 10.13 35.31 -18.91
C ARG A 18 9.65 33.89 -19.22
N LEU A 19 10.23 33.22 -20.22
CA LEU A 19 9.90 31.82 -20.55
C LEU A 19 10.32 30.87 -19.43
N SER A 20 11.50 31.06 -18.86
CA SER A 20 12.01 30.25 -17.75
C SER A 20 11.15 30.39 -16.50
N ALA A 21 10.66 31.60 -16.20
CA ALA A 21 9.71 31.85 -15.12
C ALA A 21 8.37 31.13 -15.36
N ALA A 22 7.80 31.25 -16.57
CA ALA A 22 6.56 30.56 -16.93
C ALA A 22 6.69 29.02 -16.92
N LEU A 23 7.85 28.50 -17.34
CA LEU A 23 8.15 27.06 -17.28
C LEU A 23 8.34 26.57 -15.85
N ALA A 24 8.98 27.37 -14.98
CA ALA A 24 9.16 27.04 -13.57
C ALA A 24 7.81 26.97 -12.84
N GLU A 25 6.91 27.91 -13.14
CA GLU A 25 5.55 27.93 -12.60
C GLU A 25 4.76 26.69 -13.05
N ARG A 26 4.75 26.38 -14.35
CA ARG A 26 4.10 25.17 -14.89
C ARG A 26 4.67 23.88 -14.31
N LYS A 27 5.99 23.75 -14.20
CA LYS A 27 6.61 22.58 -13.56
C LYS A 27 6.23 22.44 -12.09
N ALA A 28 6.06 23.56 -11.37
CA ALA A 28 5.65 23.52 -9.97
C ALA A 28 4.19 23.08 -9.84
N GLU A 29 3.31 23.53 -10.74
CA GLU A 29 1.91 23.07 -10.84
C GLU A 29 1.83 21.58 -11.17
N ASP A 30 2.51 21.13 -12.23
CA ASP A 30 2.55 19.72 -12.65
C ASP A 30 3.08 18.82 -11.51
N ALA A 31 4.16 19.23 -10.85
CA ALA A 31 4.72 18.49 -9.72
C ALA A 31 3.78 18.46 -8.50
N ALA A 32 2.95 19.48 -8.30
CA ALA A 32 1.95 19.49 -7.24
C ALA A 32 0.76 18.57 -7.58
N GLU A 33 0.32 18.55 -8.83
CA GLU A 33 -0.72 17.65 -9.32
C GLU A 33 -0.27 16.18 -9.27
N ASP A 34 0.96 15.88 -9.69
CA ASP A 34 1.54 14.53 -9.61
C ASP A 34 1.63 14.03 -8.17
N ARG A 35 2.01 14.89 -7.22
CA ARG A 35 2.02 14.54 -5.80
C ARG A 35 0.61 14.26 -5.29
N LYS A 36 -0.37 15.09 -5.63
CA LYS A 36 -1.77 14.91 -5.23
C LYS A 36 -2.37 13.63 -5.80
N ASN A 37 -2.08 13.33 -7.06
CA ASN A 37 -2.51 12.12 -7.73
C ASN A 37 -1.82 10.88 -7.14
N GLY A 38 -0.51 10.93 -6.94
CA GLY A 38 0.27 9.87 -6.30
C GLY A 38 -0.18 9.56 -4.87
N GLN A 39 -0.52 10.60 -4.09
CA GLN A 39 -1.05 10.44 -2.73
C GLN A 39 -2.46 9.84 -2.71
N SER A 40 -3.30 10.21 -3.69
CA SER A 40 -4.65 9.64 -3.86
C SER A 40 -4.58 8.16 -4.27
N GLU A 41 -3.67 7.80 -5.17
CA GLU A 41 -3.41 6.42 -5.58
C GLU A 41 -2.83 5.57 -4.44
N ALA A 42 -1.87 6.11 -3.69
CA ALA A 42 -1.29 5.44 -2.52
C ALA A 42 -2.35 5.19 -1.43
N SER A 43 -3.22 6.18 -1.17
CA SER A 43 -4.32 6.05 -0.21
C SER A 43 -5.33 4.99 -0.65
N ARG A 44 -5.68 4.93 -1.94
CA ARG A 44 -6.59 3.92 -2.51
C ARG A 44 -6.02 2.51 -2.40
N LYS A 45 -4.73 2.35 -2.72
CA LYS A 45 -4.00 1.07 -2.57
C LYS A 45 -3.89 0.63 -1.12
N GLY A 46 -3.60 1.56 -0.20
CA GLY A 46 -3.56 1.30 1.24
C GLY A 46 -4.93 0.85 1.79
N MET A 47 -6.00 1.51 1.36
CA MET A 47 -7.38 1.15 1.75
C MET A 47 -7.76 -0.25 1.22
N ALA A 48 -7.47 -0.54 -0.05
CA ALA A 48 -7.75 -1.84 -0.66
C ALA A 48 -6.97 -2.98 0.01
N LEU A 49 -5.70 -2.74 0.35
CA LEU A 49 -4.87 -3.70 1.07
C LEU A 49 -5.37 -3.93 2.50
N GLY A 50 -5.74 -2.87 3.21
CA GLY A 50 -6.32 -2.95 4.56
C GLY A 50 -7.65 -3.71 4.60
N LEU A 51 -8.53 -3.47 3.62
CA LEU A 51 -9.79 -4.21 3.45
C LEU A 51 -9.57 -5.69 3.16
N LYS A 52 -8.60 -6.02 2.31
CA LYS A 52 -8.29 -7.41 1.98
C LYS A 52 -7.78 -8.16 3.20
N ILE A 53 -6.82 -7.58 3.93
CA ILE A 53 -6.24 -8.16 5.14
C ILE A 53 -7.29 -8.31 6.25
N SER A 54 -8.16 -7.32 6.45
CA SER A 54 -9.22 -7.43 7.45
C SER A 54 -10.25 -8.50 7.08
N SER A 55 -10.60 -8.64 5.79
CA SER A 55 -11.53 -9.67 5.33
C SER A 55 -10.98 -11.10 5.51
N GLU A 56 -9.70 -11.31 5.22
CA GLU A 56 -9.03 -12.61 5.43
C GLU A 56 -9.02 -12.95 6.93
N PHE A 57 -8.73 -11.98 7.79
CA PHE A 57 -8.74 -12.16 9.24
C PHE A 57 -10.12 -12.50 9.80
N ILE A 58 -11.15 -11.72 9.43
CA ILE A 58 -12.52 -11.90 9.91
C ILE A 58 -13.08 -13.24 9.42
N SER A 59 -12.77 -13.64 8.18
CA SER A 59 -13.21 -14.93 7.64
C SER A 59 -12.63 -16.12 8.41
N ALA A 60 -11.34 -16.08 8.76
CA ALA A 60 -10.69 -17.13 9.54
C ALA A 60 -11.30 -17.26 10.95
N ILE A 61 -11.61 -16.13 11.59
CA ILE A 61 -12.29 -16.12 12.90
C ILE A 61 -13.72 -16.66 12.78
N ALA A 62 -14.49 -16.22 11.78
CA ALA A 62 -15.87 -16.65 11.59
C ALA A 62 -15.95 -18.16 11.32
N VAL A 63 -15.13 -18.69 10.41
CA VAL A 63 -15.03 -20.13 10.13
C VAL A 63 -14.62 -20.89 11.38
N GLY A 64 -13.66 -20.36 12.13
CA GLY A 64 -13.25 -20.92 13.41
C GLY A 64 -14.39 -21.00 14.43
N GLY A 65 -15.13 -19.92 14.63
CA GLY A 65 -16.28 -19.87 15.53
C GLY A 65 -17.38 -20.85 15.13
N ILE A 66 -17.67 -20.99 13.82
CA ILE A 66 -18.66 -21.94 13.32
C ILE A 66 -18.22 -23.38 13.60
N ILE A 67 -16.96 -23.73 13.31
CA ILE A 67 -16.43 -25.08 13.56
C ILE A 67 -16.41 -25.38 15.06
N GLY A 68 -15.97 -24.45 15.89
CA GLY A 68 -15.98 -24.59 17.35
C GLY A 68 -17.38 -24.79 17.92
N TYR A 69 -18.37 -24.07 17.40
CA TYR A 69 -19.78 -24.22 17.78
C TYR A 69 -20.35 -25.59 17.39
N LEU A 70 -20.06 -26.09 16.19
CA LEU A 70 -20.50 -27.42 15.76
C LEU A 70 -19.90 -28.53 16.63
N ILE A 71 -18.64 -28.39 17.05
CA ILE A 71 -17.96 -29.36 17.92
C ILE A 71 -18.59 -29.36 19.31
N ASP A 72 -18.86 -28.19 19.91
CA ASP A 72 -19.55 -28.10 21.20
C ASP A 72 -20.97 -28.71 21.12
N TRP A 73 -21.67 -28.53 20.00
CA TRP A 73 -23.00 -29.11 19.79
C TRP A 73 -22.97 -30.64 19.62
N ALA A 74 -21.98 -31.17 18.91
CA ALA A 74 -21.87 -32.60 18.65
C ALA A 74 -21.48 -33.42 19.89
N ILE A 75 -20.66 -32.85 20.78
CA ILE A 75 -20.11 -33.56 21.94
C ILE A 75 -21.01 -33.38 23.19
N GLY A 76 -21.92 -32.39 23.20
CA GLY A 76 -22.76 -32.09 24.37
C GLY A 76 -21.95 -31.66 25.61
N SER A 77 -20.66 -31.37 25.41
CA SER A 77 -19.75 -30.89 26.44
C SER A 77 -20.13 -29.46 26.83
N LYS A 78 -20.08 -29.15 28.14
CA LYS A 78 -19.95 -27.78 28.68
C LYS A 78 -18.94 -27.00 27.81
N PRO A 79 -19.06 -25.66 27.65
CA PRO A 79 -18.52 -24.85 26.53
C PRO A 79 -16.98 -24.78 26.49
N TRP A 80 -16.35 -25.94 26.42
CA TRP A 80 -14.92 -26.18 26.43
C TRP A 80 -14.36 -25.99 25.03
N GLY A 81 -15.12 -26.39 24.00
CA GLY A 81 -14.80 -26.09 22.61
C GLY A 81 -14.76 -24.59 22.37
N MET A 82 -15.77 -23.84 22.82
CA MET A 82 -15.78 -22.37 22.81
C MET A 82 -14.54 -21.76 23.49
N ILE A 83 -14.14 -22.24 24.67
CA ILE A 83 -12.95 -21.72 25.39
C ILE A 83 -11.67 -22.01 24.61
N LEU A 84 -11.49 -23.25 24.11
CA LEU A 84 -10.32 -23.63 23.32
C LEU A 84 -10.27 -22.90 21.98
N PHE A 85 -11.40 -22.72 21.30
CA PHE A 85 -11.46 -22.03 20.01
C PHE A 85 -11.24 -20.52 20.14
N VAL A 86 -11.73 -19.91 21.23
CA VAL A 86 -11.43 -18.50 21.55
C VAL A 86 -9.96 -18.32 21.88
N LEU A 87 -9.36 -19.19 22.72
CA LEU A 87 -7.93 -19.15 23.02
C LEU A 87 -7.07 -19.37 21.77
N LEU A 88 -7.43 -20.36 20.95
CA LEU A 88 -6.71 -20.67 19.71
C LEU A 88 -6.86 -19.53 18.68
N GLY A 89 -8.06 -18.98 18.52
CA GLY A 89 -8.34 -17.84 17.66
C GLY A 89 -7.62 -16.56 18.12
N PHE A 90 -7.54 -16.35 19.43
CA PHE A 90 -6.77 -15.26 20.04
C PHE A 90 -5.27 -15.43 19.77
N CYS A 91 -4.71 -16.63 19.97
CA CYS A 91 -3.32 -16.93 19.62
C CYS A 91 -3.06 -16.74 18.13
N ALA A 92 -3.95 -17.23 17.25
CA ALA A 92 -3.83 -17.05 15.80
C ALA A 92 -3.90 -15.56 15.40
N GLY A 93 -4.75 -14.77 16.04
CA GLY A 93 -4.84 -13.33 15.81
C GLY A 93 -3.60 -12.58 16.27
N VAL A 94 -3.07 -12.90 17.45
CA VAL A 94 -1.79 -12.35 17.91
C VAL A 94 -0.66 -12.73 16.95
N LEU A 95 -0.58 -13.99 16.49
CA LEU A 95 0.41 -14.41 15.49
C LEU A 95 0.26 -13.67 14.15
N SER A 96 -0.97 -13.43 13.68
CA SER A 96 -1.23 -12.69 12.45
C SER A 96 -0.75 -11.24 12.57
N VAL A 97 -0.98 -10.59 13.71
CA VAL A 97 -0.48 -9.25 14.00
C VAL A 97 1.04 -9.25 14.06
N LEU A 98 1.66 -10.15 14.84
CA LEU A 98 3.12 -10.25 14.95
C LEU A 98 3.79 -10.49 13.58
N ARG A 99 3.15 -11.26 12.70
CA ARG A 99 3.58 -11.45 11.31
C ARG A 99 3.44 -10.17 10.47
N ALA A 100 2.37 -9.41 10.66
CA ALA A 100 2.16 -8.14 9.97
C ALA A 100 3.15 -7.05 10.41
N VAL A 101 3.54 -7.02 11.69
CA VAL A 101 4.54 -6.06 12.22
C VAL A 101 5.99 -6.54 12.00
N GLY A 102 6.20 -7.66 11.30
CA GLY A 102 7.53 -8.11 10.87
C GLY A 102 8.35 -8.87 11.92
N MET A 103 7.76 -9.30 13.02
CA MET A 103 8.43 -10.13 14.05
C MET A 103 8.47 -11.62 13.72
N VAL A 104 7.78 -12.06 12.66
CA VAL A 104 7.87 -13.43 12.13
C VAL A 104 8.45 -13.36 10.72
N ALA A 105 9.68 -13.88 10.54
CA ALA A 105 10.35 -13.91 9.25
C ALA A 105 9.46 -14.59 8.19
N GLN A 106 9.17 -13.88 7.10
CA GLN A 106 8.53 -14.50 5.94
C GLN A 106 9.47 -15.59 5.41
N PRO A 107 9.00 -16.84 5.19
CA PRO A 107 9.80 -17.82 4.49
C PRO A 107 10.12 -17.26 3.10
N PRO A 108 11.36 -17.44 2.60
CA PRO A 108 11.73 -16.96 1.28
C PRO A 108 10.77 -17.64 0.29
N HIS A 109 10.00 -16.83 -0.43
CA HIS A 109 9.29 -17.30 -1.60
C HIS A 109 10.36 -17.89 -2.52
N LEU A 110 10.33 -19.22 -2.66
CA LEU A 110 11.16 -19.89 -3.65
C LEU A 110 10.70 -19.33 -4.99
N GLU A 111 11.57 -18.50 -5.55
CA GLU A 111 11.55 -18.04 -6.91
C GLU A 111 11.37 -19.26 -7.80
N SER A 112 10.13 -19.52 -8.21
CA SER A 112 9.85 -20.31 -9.39
C SER A 112 10.41 -19.51 -10.56
N ARG A 113 11.74 -19.59 -10.75
CA ARG A 113 12.38 -19.50 -12.06
C ARG A 113 11.77 -20.60 -12.90
N SER A 114 10.60 -20.29 -13.46
CA SER A 114 10.06 -20.98 -14.60
C SER A 114 11.16 -20.91 -15.66
N SER A 115 11.81 -22.06 -15.84
CA SER A 115 12.66 -22.36 -16.98
C SER A 115 11.88 -21.94 -18.22
N LYS A 116 12.26 -20.80 -18.79
CA LYS A 116 11.94 -20.50 -20.17
C LYS A 116 13.18 -20.85 -20.96
N ASP A 117 13.32 -22.16 -21.17
CA ASP A 117 13.85 -22.73 -22.41
C ASP A 117 13.40 -21.84 -23.57
N LYS A 118 14.33 -21.06 -24.10
CA LYS A 118 14.26 -20.58 -25.47
C LYS A 118 15.58 -20.91 -26.13
N LYS A 119 15.49 -22.06 -26.79
CA LYS A 119 16.22 -22.55 -27.96
C LYS A 119 16.66 -21.44 -28.91
#